data_AF-A0A1M3PNM9-F1
#
_entry.id   AF-A0A1M3PNM9-F1
#
_cell.length_a   1.000
_cell.length_b   1.000
_cell.length_c   1.000
_cell.angle_alpha   90.00
_cell.angle_beta   90.00
_cell.angle_gamma   90.00
#
_symmetry.space_group_name_H-M   'P 1'
#
loop_
_entity.id
_entity.type
_entity.pdbx_description
1 polymer ?
#
loop_
_entity_poly.entity_id
_entity_poly.type
_entity_poly.pdbx_seq_one_letter_code
_entity_poly.pdbx_strand_id
1 'polypeptide(L)'
;MPGPELHQGDRGEDVARCQGLLNRDGAVLDEDGQYGPGTAGAVRACQVKAGLPATGAVDAGTWAWLEALPEPCPDIATRAVAYIAQEEVTNRAHYDAVVAAPSYPGGASGITIGIGYDLRFEAAHFAADWGDRLDGATHDALAGCLGRQGTPAGVAALAGLRIPWDAAWFVFTRRSLPNYVAQARAAFPGFDALPRLCRGVLVSLAYNRGTAMQDGTPDDRRREMRDIRDALAAGRPEDVPPAILAMQRLWPTVRGLRDRRAREAALFAEGLNQQNE
;
A
#
# COMPACT_ATOMS: atom_id res chain seq x y z
N MET A 1 -8.77 12.80 -26.38
CA MET A 1 -9.29 11.74 -27.27
C MET A 1 -10.16 10.83 -26.43
N PRO A 2 -11.20 10.18 -26.97
CA PRO A 2 -11.90 9.15 -26.21
C PRO A 2 -10.88 8.06 -25.82
N GLY A 3 -11.01 7.54 -24.59
CA GLY A 3 -10.17 6.44 -24.12
C GLY A 3 -10.40 5.14 -24.89
N PRO A 4 -9.51 4.14 -24.73
CA PRO A 4 -9.69 2.83 -25.35
C PRO A 4 -10.92 2.11 -24.79
N GLU A 5 -11.58 1.32 -25.64
CA GLU A 5 -12.52 0.30 -25.17
C GLU A 5 -11.72 -0.92 -24.72
N LEU A 6 -11.93 -1.37 -23.48
CA LEU A 6 -11.21 -2.52 -22.92
C LEU A 6 -12.19 -3.50 -22.27
N HIS A 7 -11.91 -4.79 -22.40
CA HIS A 7 -12.68 -5.86 -21.79
C HIS A 7 -11.80 -7.02 -21.36
N GLN A 8 -12.39 -7.94 -20.60
CA GLN A 8 -11.68 -9.13 -20.14
C GLN A 8 -11.08 -9.93 -21.32
N GLY A 9 -9.80 -10.30 -21.19
CA GLY A 9 -9.02 -10.95 -22.23
C GLY A 9 -8.02 -10.02 -22.93
N ASP A 10 -8.23 -8.71 -22.87
CA ASP A 10 -7.34 -7.73 -23.49
C ASP A 10 -5.97 -7.67 -22.80
N ARG A 11 -4.96 -7.24 -23.57
CA ARG A 11 -3.59 -7.09 -23.10
C ARG A 11 -2.90 -5.89 -23.71
N GLY A 12 -1.94 -5.32 -22.99
CA GLY A 12 -1.05 -4.26 -23.48
C GLY A 12 -1.01 -3.03 -22.58
N GLU A 13 -0.38 -1.97 -23.10
CA GLU A 13 -0.13 -0.73 -22.34
C GLU A 13 -1.41 -0.02 -21.91
N ASP A 14 -2.46 -0.02 -22.74
CA ASP A 14 -3.75 0.56 -22.37
C ASP A 14 -4.40 -0.15 -21.18
N VAL A 15 -4.20 -1.47 -21.07
CA VAL A 15 -4.66 -2.25 -19.91
C VAL A 15 -3.83 -1.90 -18.67
N ALA A 16 -2.51 -1.79 -18.79
CA ALA A 16 -1.64 -1.39 -17.68
C ALA A 16 -2.00 0.03 -17.19
N ARG A 17 -2.26 0.94 -18.13
CA ARG A 17 -2.75 2.30 -17.83
C ARG A 17 -4.10 2.27 -17.12
N CYS A 18 -5.03 1.43 -17.58
CA CYS A 18 -6.32 1.24 -16.91
C CYS A 18 -6.15 0.76 -15.46
N GLN A 19 -5.30 -0.26 -15.24
CA GLN A 19 -4.99 -0.78 -13.90
C GLN A 19 -4.40 0.29 -12.99
N GLY A 20 -3.48 1.12 -13.51
CA GLY A 20 -2.90 2.26 -12.78
C GLY A 20 -3.94 3.31 -12.40
N LEU A 21 -4.89 3.62 -13.29
CA LEU A 21 -5.98 4.55 -12.97
C LEU A 21 -6.95 3.95 -11.95
N LEU A 22 -7.31 2.67 -12.06
CA LEU A 22 -8.13 1.95 -11.08
C LEU A 22 -7.48 1.93 -9.70
N ASN A 23 -6.15 1.85 -9.64
CA ASN A 23 -5.40 1.90 -8.39
C ASN A 23 -5.53 3.26 -7.67
N ARG A 24 -5.87 4.35 -8.37
CA ARG A 24 -6.20 5.64 -7.72
C ARG A 24 -7.45 5.54 -6.84
N ASP A 25 -8.39 4.68 -7.21
CA ASP A 25 -9.61 4.36 -6.43
C ASP A 25 -9.44 3.17 -5.48
N GLY A 26 -8.21 2.67 -5.30
CA GLY A 26 -7.90 1.58 -4.37
C GLY A 26 -8.30 0.20 -4.92
N ALA A 27 -8.09 -0.06 -6.21
CA ALA A 27 -8.30 -1.39 -6.77
C ALA A 27 -7.28 -2.44 -6.29
N VAL A 28 -6.06 -2.02 -5.91
CA VAL A 28 -4.96 -2.89 -5.45
C VAL A 28 -4.64 -3.98 -6.49
N LEU A 29 -4.33 -3.54 -7.70
CA LEU A 29 -3.98 -4.37 -8.85
C LEU A 29 -2.49 -4.23 -9.17
N ASP A 30 -1.91 -5.32 -9.68
CA ASP A 30 -0.67 -5.23 -10.45
C ASP A 30 -0.95 -4.59 -11.82
N GLU A 31 -0.06 -3.72 -12.27
CA GLU A 31 -0.12 -3.08 -13.59
C GLU A 31 0.56 -3.98 -14.65
N ASP A 32 0.09 -5.22 -14.74
CA ASP A 32 0.70 -6.27 -15.56
C ASP A 32 0.25 -6.25 -17.03
N GLY A 33 -0.64 -5.33 -17.39
CA GLY A 33 -1.17 -5.20 -18.74
C GLY A 33 -2.06 -6.36 -19.15
N GLN A 34 -2.63 -7.12 -18.20
CA GLN A 34 -3.55 -8.23 -18.47
C GLN A 34 -4.93 -7.96 -17.88
N TYR A 35 -5.95 -7.90 -18.75
CA TYR A 35 -7.31 -7.64 -18.33
C TYR A 35 -7.97 -8.94 -17.87
N GLY A 36 -7.66 -9.36 -16.65
CA GLY A 36 -8.23 -10.54 -16.00
C GLY A 36 -9.52 -10.26 -15.21
N PRO A 37 -10.05 -11.29 -14.50
CA PRO A 37 -11.21 -11.14 -13.62
C PRO A 37 -11.03 -10.10 -12.52
N GLY A 38 -9.80 -9.93 -12.01
CA GLY A 38 -9.49 -8.90 -11.00
C GLY A 38 -9.71 -7.49 -11.54
N THR A 39 -9.18 -7.19 -12.73
CA THR A 39 -9.40 -5.91 -13.44
C THR A 39 -10.88 -5.70 -13.75
N ALA A 40 -11.58 -6.71 -14.26
CA ALA A 40 -13.02 -6.62 -14.53
C ALA A 40 -13.83 -6.31 -13.26
N GLY A 41 -13.49 -6.95 -12.14
CA GLY A 41 -14.11 -6.69 -10.83
C GLY A 41 -13.86 -5.27 -10.35
N ALA A 42 -12.63 -4.77 -10.48
CA ALA A 42 -12.28 -3.40 -10.14
C ALA A 42 -13.02 -2.36 -11.01
N VAL A 43 -13.16 -2.62 -12.31
CA VAL A 43 -13.94 -1.76 -13.21
C VAL A 43 -15.40 -1.73 -12.80
N ARG A 44 -16.02 -2.86 -12.45
CA ARG A 44 -17.40 -2.88 -11.92
C ARG A 44 -17.52 -2.06 -10.64
N ALA A 45 -16.57 -2.21 -9.71
CA ALA A 45 -16.59 -1.46 -8.46
C ALA A 45 -16.47 0.06 -8.69
N CYS A 46 -15.57 0.47 -9.59
CA CYS A 46 -15.44 1.86 -10.02
C CYS A 46 -16.73 2.37 -10.69
N GLN A 47 -17.32 1.59 -11.60
CA GLN A 47 -18.57 1.93 -12.27
C GLN A 47 -19.75 2.11 -11.30
N VAL A 48 -19.84 1.27 -10.25
CA VAL A 48 -20.85 1.44 -9.19
C VAL A 48 -20.65 2.73 -8.43
N LYS A 49 -19.42 3.02 -7.97
CA LYS A 49 -19.07 4.33 -7.39
C LYS A 49 -19.38 5.47 -8.35
N ALA A 50 -19.33 5.16 -9.64
CA ALA A 50 -19.59 6.07 -10.71
C ALA A 50 -21.03 6.42 -11.03
N GLY A 51 -21.98 5.65 -10.49
CA GLY A 51 -23.34 5.69 -10.99
C GLY A 51 -23.44 5.28 -12.47
N LEU A 52 -22.43 4.59 -12.99
CA LEU A 52 -22.39 4.05 -14.34
C LEU A 52 -22.89 2.59 -14.33
N PRO A 53 -23.35 2.05 -15.47
CA PRO A 53 -23.65 0.63 -15.59
C PRO A 53 -22.40 -0.21 -15.26
N ALA A 54 -22.51 -1.13 -14.30
CA ALA A 54 -21.41 -1.97 -13.85
C ALA A 54 -21.15 -3.13 -14.83
N THR A 55 -20.75 -2.83 -16.06
CA THR A 55 -20.52 -3.79 -17.16
C THR A 55 -19.23 -4.58 -17.02
N GLY A 56 -18.26 -4.06 -16.27
CA GLY A 56 -16.91 -4.63 -16.14
C GLY A 56 -16.05 -4.52 -17.40
N ALA A 57 -16.56 -3.81 -18.41
CA ALA A 57 -15.82 -3.34 -19.56
C ALA A 57 -15.62 -1.83 -19.43
N VAL A 58 -14.52 -1.32 -19.96
CA VAL A 58 -14.18 0.09 -19.98
C VAL A 58 -14.70 0.69 -21.28
N ASP A 59 -15.58 1.67 -21.15
CA ASP A 59 -16.03 2.53 -22.24
C ASP A 59 -15.49 3.97 -22.03
N ALA A 60 -15.82 4.87 -22.96
CA ALA A 60 -15.39 6.27 -22.88
C ALA A 60 -15.82 6.98 -21.59
N GLY A 61 -17.00 6.64 -21.04
CA GLY A 61 -17.50 7.22 -19.78
C GLY A 61 -16.71 6.73 -18.57
N THR A 62 -16.44 5.43 -18.53
CA THR A 62 -15.59 4.79 -17.51
C THR A 62 -14.17 5.35 -17.57
N TRP A 63 -13.59 5.49 -18.77
CA TRP A 63 -12.26 6.05 -18.94
C TRP A 63 -12.15 7.50 -18.46
N ALA A 64 -13.12 8.35 -18.85
CA ALA A 64 -13.13 9.75 -18.44
C ALA A 64 -13.22 9.92 -16.92
N TRP A 65 -14.01 9.07 -16.25
CA TRP A 65 -14.03 9.00 -14.80
C TRP A 65 -12.65 8.68 -14.22
N LEU A 66 -12.05 7.59 -14.71
CA LEU A 66 -10.76 7.09 -14.23
C LEU A 66 -9.65 8.14 -14.36
N GLU A 67 -9.60 8.86 -15.47
CA GLU A 67 -8.64 9.94 -15.70
C GLU A 67 -8.84 11.13 -14.74
N ALA A 68 -10.08 11.40 -14.33
CA ALA A 68 -10.41 12.48 -13.42
C ALA A 68 -10.11 12.16 -11.94
N LEU A 69 -9.84 10.90 -11.60
CA LEU A 69 -9.49 10.51 -10.24
C LEU A 69 -8.16 11.15 -9.81
N PRO A 70 -8.09 11.76 -8.62
CA PRO A 70 -6.86 12.32 -8.10
C PRO A 70 -5.86 11.20 -7.75
N GLU A 71 -4.57 11.52 -7.79
CA GLU A 71 -3.56 10.65 -7.19
C GLU A 71 -3.83 10.50 -5.68
N PRO A 72 -3.75 9.28 -5.11
CA PRO A 72 -4.00 9.04 -3.69
C PRO A 72 -2.91 9.64 -2.80
N CYS A 73 -1.68 9.77 -3.32
CA CYS A 73 -0.55 10.39 -2.63
C CYS A 73 0.25 11.27 -3.60
N PRO A 74 0.48 12.55 -3.28
CA PRO A 74 1.28 13.42 -4.16
C PRO A 74 2.75 13.01 -4.21
N ASP A 75 3.30 12.49 -3.11
CA ASP A 75 4.74 12.26 -2.96
C ASP A 75 5.25 10.98 -3.62
N ILE A 76 4.43 9.94 -3.76
CA ILE A 76 4.83 8.65 -4.33
C ILE A 76 3.83 8.18 -5.39
N ALA A 77 4.30 7.40 -6.36
CA ALA A 77 3.50 6.96 -7.49
C ALA A 77 2.32 6.08 -7.02
N THR A 78 1.15 6.19 -7.68
CA THR A 78 -0.02 5.34 -7.41
C THR A 78 0.33 3.86 -7.41
N ARG A 79 1.17 3.41 -8.35
CA ARG A 79 1.67 2.03 -8.39
C ARG A 79 2.37 1.58 -7.10
N ALA A 80 3.15 2.48 -6.48
CA ALA A 80 3.77 2.18 -5.19
C ALA A 80 2.76 2.17 -4.04
N VAL A 81 1.76 3.04 -4.07
CA VAL A 81 0.65 3.01 -3.09
C VAL A 81 -0.08 1.67 -3.16
N ALA A 82 -0.43 1.23 -4.37
CA ALA A 82 -1.06 -0.06 -4.62
C ALA A 82 -0.17 -1.21 -4.15
N TYR A 83 1.13 -1.17 -4.44
CA TYR A 83 2.10 -2.17 -3.96
C TYR A 83 2.13 -2.26 -2.43
N ILE A 84 2.24 -1.12 -1.72
CA ILE A 84 2.25 -1.11 -0.25
C ILE A 84 0.95 -1.71 0.30
N ALA A 85 -0.20 -1.33 -0.25
CA ALA A 85 -1.48 -1.89 0.16
C ALA A 85 -1.59 -3.40 -0.16
N GLN A 86 -1.07 -3.84 -1.31
CA GLN A 86 -1.05 -5.24 -1.72
C GLN A 86 -0.26 -6.10 -0.73
N GLU A 87 0.85 -5.59 -0.19
CA GLU A 87 1.62 -6.30 0.84
C GLU A 87 0.85 -6.50 2.15
N GLU A 88 -0.13 -5.64 2.43
CA GLU A 88 -0.95 -5.70 3.64
C GLU A 88 -2.22 -6.53 3.44
N VAL A 89 -2.83 -6.44 2.26
CA VAL A 89 -4.17 -6.99 2.01
C VAL A 89 -4.25 -8.02 0.88
N THR A 90 -3.13 -8.32 0.22
CA THR A 90 -3.01 -9.17 -0.99
C THR A 90 -3.76 -8.63 -2.21
N ASN A 91 -5.06 -8.37 -2.12
CA ASN A 91 -5.89 -7.71 -3.14
C ASN A 91 -7.25 -7.34 -2.52
N ARG A 92 -8.06 -6.60 -3.29
CA ARG A 92 -9.39 -6.16 -2.84
C ARG A 92 -10.32 -7.31 -2.43
N ALA A 93 -10.36 -8.41 -3.18
CA ALA A 93 -11.24 -9.54 -2.86
C ALA A 93 -10.83 -10.24 -1.55
N HIS A 94 -9.52 -10.38 -1.30
CA HIS A 94 -9.01 -10.92 -0.05
C HIS A 94 -9.31 -10.00 1.13
N TYR A 95 -9.25 -8.67 0.93
CA TYR A 95 -9.69 -7.73 1.96
C TYR A 95 -11.15 -7.95 2.34
N ASP A 96 -12.05 -7.91 1.36
CA ASP A 96 -13.49 -8.03 1.57
C ASP A 96 -13.89 -9.38 2.18
N ALA A 97 -13.14 -10.45 1.90
CA ALA A 97 -13.37 -11.77 2.49
C ALA A 97 -12.77 -11.91 3.89
N VAL A 98 -11.51 -11.51 4.07
CA VAL A 98 -10.68 -11.87 5.24
C VAL A 98 -10.28 -10.64 6.05
N VAL A 99 -9.56 -9.69 5.45
CA VAL A 99 -8.84 -8.62 6.18
C VAL A 99 -9.77 -7.56 6.77
N ALA A 100 -10.98 -7.39 6.23
CA ALA A 100 -11.91 -6.40 6.78
C ALA A 100 -12.36 -6.72 8.20
N ALA A 101 -12.17 -7.95 8.69
CA ALA A 101 -12.41 -8.30 10.09
C ALA A 101 -11.22 -7.85 10.98
N PRO A 102 -11.47 -7.23 12.15
CA PRO A 102 -10.41 -6.91 13.11
C PRO A 102 -9.59 -8.15 13.48
N SER A 103 -8.27 -8.02 13.54
CA SER A 103 -7.36 -9.13 13.81
C SER A 103 -6.27 -8.75 14.81
N TYR A 104 -5.52 -9.73 15.32
CA TYR A 104 -4.37 -9.48 16.19
C TYR A 104 -3.15 -10.24 15.64
N PRO A 105 -2.13 -9.53 15.13
CA PRO A 105 -0.96 -10.18 14.51
C PRO A 105 0.04 -10.76 15.52
N GLY A 106 -0.17 -10.54 16.83
CA GLY A 106 0.74 -11.00 17.88
C GLY A 106 1.73 -9.93 18.36
N GLY A 107 2.70 -10.34 19.18
CA GLY A 107 3.78 -9.46 19.64
C GLY A 107 3.29 -8.27 20.46
N ALA A 108 3.87 -7.10 20.24
CA ALA A 108 3.52 -5.87 20.95
C ALA A 108 2.31 -5.13 20.33
N SER A 109 1.75 -5.62 19.23
CA SER A 109 0.66 -4.93 18.51
C SER A 109 -0.66 -4.89 19.28
N GLY A 110 -1.49 -3.93 18.91
CA GLY A 110 -2.91 -3.90 19.25
C GLY A 110 -3.75 -4.80 18.35
N ILE A 111 -5.07 -4.67 18.50
CA ILE A 111 -5.97 -5.13 17.44
C ILE A 111 -5.74 -4.25 16.21
N THR A 112 -5.59 -4.88 15.05
CA THR A 112 -5.35 -4.24 13.76
C THR A 112 -6.63 -4.25 12.93
N ILE A 113 -6.94 -3.11 12.30
CA ILE A 113 -8.09 -2.90 11.44
C ILE A 113 -7.67 -2.26 10.11
N GLY A 114 -8.55 -2.30 9.11
CA GLY A 114 -8.30 -1.63 7.84
C GLY A 114 -7.03 -2.13 7.16
N ILE A 115 -6.23 -1.21 6.62
CA ILE A 115 -4.93 -1.51 6.02
C ILE A 115 -3.85 -1.21 7.07
N GLY A 116 -3.52 -2.21 7.88
CA GLY A 116 -2.42 -2.15 8.84
C GLY A 116 -2.58 -1.15 9.99
N TYR A 117 -3.79 -0.66 10.29
CA TYR A 117 -4.01 0.33 11.35
C TYR A 117 -4.06 -0.34 12.73
N ASP A 118 -3.03 -0.10 13.56
CA ASP A 118 -2.89 -0.69 14.89
C ASP A 118 -3.55 0.18 15.97
N LEU A 119 -4.62 -0.32 16.60
CA LEU A 119 -5.39 0.40 17.61
C LEU A 119 -4.63 0.69 18.91
N ARG A 120 -3.50 0.01 19.16
CA ARG A 120 -2.63 0.31 20.30
C ARG A 120 -1.78 1.53 20.00
N PHE A 121 -1.07 1.52 18.88
CA PHE A 121 -0.08 2.54 18.57
C PHE A 121 -0.70 3.81 17.98
N GLU A 122 -1.84 3.68 17.30
CA GLU A 122 -2.57 4.81 16.70
C GLU A 122 -3.79 5.25 17.53
N ALA A 123 -3.80 4.90 18.81
CA ALA A 123 -4.91 5.17 19.73
C ALA A 123 -5.25 6.67 19.81
N ALA A 124 -4.23 7.52 19.81
CA ALA A 124 -4.39 8.98 19.91
C ALA A 124 -5.02 9.60 18.65
N HIS A 125 -4.88 8.97 17.49
CA HIS A 125 -5.37 9.48 16.21
C HIS A 125 -6.73 8.90 15.80
N PHE A 126 -7.16 7.81 16.45
CA PHE A 126 -8.34 7.03 16.05
C PHE A 126 -9.59 7.85 15.78
N ALA A 127 -9.96 8.76 16.70
CA ALA A 127 -11.15 9.58 16.54
C ALA A 127 -11.08 10.52 15.33
N ALA A 128 -9.90 11.09 15.04
CA ALA A 128 -9.69 11.99 13.90
C ALA A 128 -9.62 11.24 12.56
N ASP A 129 -9.21 9.98 12.59
CA ASP A 129 -9.02 9.16 11.41
C ASP A 129 -10.32 8.44 11.01
N TRP A 130 -11.07 7.93 11.99
CA TRP A 130 -12.20 7.03 11.76
C TRP A 130 -13.59 7.60 12.15
N GLY A 131 -13.65 8.71 12.90
CA GLY A 131 -14.89 9.18 13.53
C GLY A 131 -16.06 9.48 12.58
N ASP A 132 -15.79 9.97 11.37
CA ASP A 132 -16.78 10.25 10.32
C ASP A 132 -16.93 9.11 9.29
N ARG A 133 -16.23 7.99 9.49
CA ARG A 133 -16.13 6.88 8.53
C ARG A 133 -16.73 5.58 9.00
N LEU A 134 -17.02 5.48 10.30
CA LEU A 134 -17.60 4.31 10.92
C LEU A 134 -18.95 4.71 11.51
N ASP A 135 -19.90 3.77 11.51
CA ASP A 135 -21.11 3.94 12.31
C ASP A 135 -20.76 3.94 13.81
N GLY A 136 -21.65 4.51 14.63
CA GLY A 136 -21.41 4.68 16.06
C GLY A 136 -21.18 3.35 16.79
N ALA A 137 -21.86 2.27 16.40
CA ALA A 137 -21.71 0.97 17.06
C ALA A 137 -20.33 0.36 16.77
N THR A 138 -19.88 0.43 15.52
CA THR A 138 -18.53 0.00 15.12
C THR A 138 -17.47 0.85 15.81
N HIS A 139 -17.65 2.17 15.84
CA HIS A 139 -16.71 3.08 16.50
C HIS A 139 -16.57 2.77 18.00
N ASP A 140 -17.68 2.63 18.73
CA ASP A 140 -17.68 2.36 20.17
C ASP A 140 -17.07 1.01 20.53
N ALA A 141 -17.33 -0.02 19.71
CA ALA A 141 -16.73 -1.34 19.90
C ALA A 141 -15.19 -1.28 19.78
N LEU A 142 -14.67 -0.56 18.78
CA LEU A 142 -13.24 -0.39 18.57
C LEU A 142 -12.58 0.50 19.62
N ALA A 143 -13.31 1.52 20.12
CA ALA A 143 -12.83 2.41 21.17
C ALA A 143 -12.40 1.66 22.44
N GLY A 144 -13.07 0.54 22.76
CA GLY A 144 -12.71 -0.33 23.88
C GLY A 144 -11.34 -1.02 23.77
N CYS A 145 -10.73 -1.02 22.59
CA CYS A 145 -9.44 -1.65 22.32
C CYS A 145 -8.27 -0.65 22.22
N LEU A 146 -8.56 0.66 22.21
CA LEU A 146 -7.55 1.69 22.00
C LEU A 146 -6.47 1.67 23.07
N GLY A 147 -5.20 1.75 22.63
CA GLY A 147 -4.04 1.80 23.51
C GLY A 147 -3.69 0.48 24.21
N ARG A 148 -4.42 -0.60 23.90
CA ARG A 148 -4.24 -1.92 24.54
C ARG A 148 -3.59 -2.90 23.59
N GLN A 149 -2.75 -3.78 24.14
CA GLN A 149 -2.24 -4.92 23.39
C GLN A 149 -3.39 -5.83 22.97
N GLY A 150 -3.33 -6.33 21.73
CA GLY A 150 -4.35 -7.23 21.21
C GLY A 150 -4.37 -8.56 21.96
N THR A 151 -5.55 -9.17 22.04
CA THR A 151 -5.73 -10.51 22.62
C THR A 151 -6.75 -11.30 21.78
N PRO A 152 -6.70 -12.64 21.80
CA PRO A 152 -7.73 -13.46 21.15
C PRO A 152 -9.14 -13.16 21.65
N ALA A 153 -9.31 -12.86 22.95
CA ALA A 153 -10.60 -12.46 23.52
C ALA A 153 -11.06 -11.10 22.99
N GLY A 154 -10.16 -10.14 22.82
CA GLY A 154 -10.45 -8.85 22.20
C GLY A 154 -10.91 -8.98 20.75
N VAL A 155 -10.26 -9.86 19.97
CA VAL A 155 -10.70 -10.18 18.60
C VAL A 155 -12.08 -10.84 18.60
N ALA A 156 -12.32 -11.80 19.50
CA ALA A 156 -13.61 -12.47 19.62
C ALA A 156 -14.75 -11.51 20.02
N ALA A 157 -14.46 -10.49 20.83
CA ALA A 157 -15.44 -9.47 21.20
C ALA A 157 -15.85 -8.56 20.02
N LEU A 158 -15.02 -8.49 18.98
CA LEU A 158 -15.28 -7.74 17.74
C LEU A 158 -15.80 -8.66 16.61
N ALA A 159 -16.16 -9.91 16.93
CA ALA A 159 -16.64 -10.85 15.94
C ALA A 159 -17.88 -10.31 15.20
N GLY A 160 -17.82 -10.35 13.86
CA GLY A 160 -18.89 -9.85 12.99
C GLY A 160 -18.71 -8.40 12.53
N LEU A 161 -17.83 -7.62 13.16
CA LEU A 161 -17.47 -6.30 12.63
C LEU A 161 -16.68 -6.45 11.33
N ARG A 162 -17.02 -5.61 10.36
CA ARG A 162 -16.30 -5.50 9.09
C ARG A 162 -16.02 -4.04 8.79
N ILE A 163 -14.76 -3.72 8.57
CA ILE A 163 -14.33 -2.37 8.20
C ILE A 163 -14.62 -2.15 6.72
N PRO A 164 -15.38 -1.09 6.35
CA PRO A 164 -15.63 -0.80 4.95
C PRO A 164 -14.33 -0.47 4.20
N TRP A 165 -14.17 -1.02 2.99
CA TRP A 165 -12.98 -0.75 2.17
C TRP A 165 -12.74 0.74 1.95
N ASP A 166 -13.78 1.50 1.57
CA ASP A 166 -13.61 2.92 1.26
C ASP A 166 -13.14 3.73 2.50
N ALA A 167 -13.57 3.33 3.70
CA ALA A 167 -13.07 3.89 4.95
C ALA A 167 -11.59 3.52 5.18
N ALA A 168 -11.24 2.25 5.01
CA ALA A 168 -9.86 1.77 5.18
C ALA A 168 -8.88 2.36 4.17
N TRP A 169 -9.27 2.46 2.89
CA TRP A 169 -8.48 3.08 1.83
C TRP A 169 -8.29 4.57 2.10
N PHE A 170 -9.33 5.28 2.55
CA PHE A 170 -9.19 6.67 2.93
C PHE A 170 -8.19 6.83 4.08
N VAL A 171 -8.36 6.09 5.18
CA VAL A 171 -7.47 6.22 6.34
C VAL A 171 -6.03 5.88 5.95
N PHE A 172 -5.83 4.80 5.19
CA PHE A 172 -4.52 4.43 4.68
C PHE A 172 -3.87 5.56 3.88
N THR A 173 -4.55 6.09 2.86
CA THR A 173 -3.97 7.07 1.93
C THR A 173 -3.85 8.48 2.52
N ARG A 174 -4.77 8.87 3.42
CA ARG A 174 -4.85 10.23 3.95
C ARG A 174 -4.23 10.40 5.33
N ARG A 175 -4.05 9.33 6.08
CA ARG A 175 -3.58 9.38 7.48
C ARG A 175 -2.31 8.56 7.68
N SER A 176 -2.36 7.26 7.38
CA SER A 176 -1.22 6.35 7.63
C SER A 176 -0.04 6.60 6.68
N LEU A 177 -0.29 6.60 5.38
CA LEU A 177 0.74 6.69 4.36
C LEU A 177 1.57 8.00 4.44
N PRO A 178 0.98 9.19 4.67
CA PRO A 178 1.76 10.42 4.87
C PRO A 178 2.80 10.33 5.99
N ASN A 179 2.50 9.61 7.08
CA ASN A 179 3.46 9.41 8.17
C ASN A 179 4.67 8.58 7.70
N TYR A 180 4.44 7.51 6.93
CA TYR A 180 5.53 6.70 6.36
C TYR A 180 6.31 7.43 5.27
N VAL A 181 5.66 8.28 4.48
CA VAL A 181 6.33 9.21 3.55
C VAL A 181 7.27 10.13 4.30
N ALA A 182 6.80 10.76 5.39
CA ALA A 182 7.63 11.66 6.20
C ALA A 182 8.81 10.92 6.85
N GLN A 183 8.57 9.71 7.38
CA GLN A 183 9.63 8.88 7.94
C GLN A 183 10.67 8.49 6.90
N ALA A 184 10.27 8.02 5.73
CA ALA A 184 11.19 7.65 4.66
C ALA A 184 11.99 8.86 4.16
N ARG A 185 11.34 10.00 3.96
CA ARG A 185 11.98 11.26 3.57
C ARG A 185 13.04 11.71 4.59
N ALA A 186 12.75 11.59 5.88
CA ALA A 186 13.71 11.91 6.93
C ALA A 186 14.89 10.93 7.00
N ALA A 187 14.66 9.66 6.65
CA ALA A 187 15.66 8.60 6.74
C ALA A 187 16.63 8.56 5.55
N PHE A 188 16.17 8.97 4.37
CA PHE A 188 16.89 8.80 3.11
C PHE A 188 17.19 10.17 2.44
N PRO A 189 18.46 10.63 2.46
CA PRO A 189 18.86 11.87 1.79
C PRO A 189 18.49 11.87 0.31
N GLY A 190 18.15 13.04 -0.25
CA GLY A 190 17.80 13.14 -1.68
C GLY A 190 16.46 12.51 -2.06
N PHE A 191 15.63 12.08 -1.11
CA PHE A 191 14.31 11.47 -1.36
C PHE A 191 13.48 12.24 -2.40
N ASP A 192 13.42 13.57 -2.27
CA ASP A 192 12.61 14.42 -3.15
C ASP A 192 13.19 14.65 -4.54
N ALA A 193 14.42 14.23 -4.80
CA ALA A 193 15.01 14.25 -6.14
C ALA A 193 14.72 12.96 -6.93
N LEU A 194 14.36 11.87 -6.25
CA LEU A 194 14.11 10.58 -6.88
C LEU A 194 12.81 10.57 -7.69
N PRO A 195 12.67 9.68 -8.69
CA PRO A 195 11.37 9.37 -9.31
C PRO A 195 10.33 8.96 -8.25
N ARG A 196 9.05 9.30 -8.47
CA ARG A 196 7.94 8.99 -7.54
C ARG A 196 7.80 7.49 -7.25
N LEU A 197 8.15 6.62 -8.20
CA LEU A 197 8.14 5.17 -7.99
C LEU A 197 9.25 4.73 -7.04
N CYS A 198 10.48 5.24 -7.22
CA CYS A 198 11.62 4.99 -6.32
C CYS A 198 11.33 5.48 -4.90
N ARG A 199 10.75 6.67 -4.74
CA ARG A 199 10.29 7.20 -3.44
C ARG A 199 9.33 6.22 -2.76
N GLY A 200 8.37 5.70 -3.52
CA GLY A 200 7.40 4.73 -3.06
C GLY A 200 8.02 3.42 -2.55
N VAL A 201 9.10 2.94 -3.19
CA VAL A 201 9.84 1.77 -2.69
C VAL A 201 10.50 2.05 -1.33
N LEU A 202 11.12 3.22 -1.15
CA LEU A 202 11.69 3.62 0.14
C LEU A 202 10.62 3.73 1.23
N VAL A 203 9.41 4.19 0.87
CA VAL A 203 8.25 4.20 1.77
C VAL A 203 7.81 2.77 2.10
N SER A 204 7.74 1.85 1.14
CA SER A 204 7.40 0.45 1.41
C SER A 204 8.40 -0.22 2.35
N LEU A 205 9.69 0.09 2.17
CA LEU A 205 10.75 -0.40 3.05
C LEU A 205 10.62 0.18 4.47
N ALA A 206 10.36 1.48 4.60
CA ALA A 206 10.10 2.14 5.89
C ALA A 206 8.85 1.55 6.56
N TYR A 207 7.79 1.29 5.80
CA TYR A 207 6.56 0.66 6.30
C TYR A 207 6.83 -0.74 6.87
N ASN A 208 7.57 -1.59 6.14
CA ASN A 208 7.82 -2.98 6.54
C ASN A 208 8.87 -3.15 7.65
N ARG A 209 9.90 -2.30 7.66
CA ARG A 209 11.11 -2.50 8.48
C ARG A 209 11.36 -1.38 9.49
N GLY A 210 10.70 -0.25 9.32
CA GLY A 210 11.04 1.00 10.00
C GLY A 210 12.34 1.60 9.50
N THR A 211 12.60 2.83 9.91
CA THR A 211 13.68 3.69 9.40
C THR A 211 14.97 3.66 10.22
N ALA A 212 15.03 2.82 11.26
CA ALA A 212 16.22 2.76 12.12
C ALA A 212 17.49 2.36 11.34
N MET A 213 18.58 3.08 11.63
CA MET A 213 19.92 2.89 11.04
C MET A 213 20.90 2.19 11.98
N GLN A 214 20.53 2.04 13.25
CA GLN A 214 21.33 1.41 14.30
C GLN A 214 20.68 0.11 14.74
N ASP A 215 21.51 -0.87 15.05
CA ASP A 215 21.08 -2.14 15.61
C ASP A 215 20.93 -2.00 17.13
N GLY A 216 19.85 -2.59 17.67
CA GLY A 216 19.69 -2.77 19.12
C GLY A 216 20.29 -4.10 19.62
N THR A 217 20.94 -4.84 18.72
CA THR A 217 21.48 -6.19 18.94
C THR A 217 22.89 -6.26 18.36
N PRO A 218 23.73 -7.24 18.76
CA PRO A 218 25.07 -7.42 18.19
C PRO A 218 25.07 -7.76 16.69
N ASP A 219 23.96 -8.31 16.18
CA ASP A 219 23.81 -8.63 14.77
C ASP A 219 23.64 -7.35 13.94
N ASP A 220 24.50 -7.18 12.94
CA ASP A 220 24.43 -6.08 11.97
C ASP A 220 23.25 -6.29 11.01
N ARG A 221 22.04 -6.01 11.50
CA ARG A 221 20.79 -6.14 10.73
C ARG A 221 20.51 -4.86 9.97
N ARG A 222 20.97 -3.69 10.40
CA ARG A 222 20.71 -2.41 9.75
C ARG A 222 21.72 -2.02 8.65
N ARG A 223 22.70 -2.87 8.32
CA ARG A 223 23.69 -2.62 7.26
C ARG A 223 23.09 -2.06 5.97
N GLU A 224 22.19 -2.79 5.33
CA GLU A 224 21.67 -2.39 4.03
C GLU A 224 20.81 -1.12 4.10
N MET A 225 20.22 -0.79 5.27
CA MET A 225 19.54 0.50 5.45
C MET A 225 20.55 1.65 5.39
N ARG A 226 21.74 1.47 5.98
CA ARG A 226 22.84 2.44 5.91
C ARG A 226 23.45 2.49 4.51
N ASP A 227 23.62 1.34 3.85
CA ASP A 227 24.12 1.29 2.47
C ASP A 227 23.22 2.08 1.53
N ILE A 228 21.88 1.93 1.65
CA ILE A 228 20.90 2.73 0.88
C ILE A 228 21.03 4.22 1.19
N ARG A 229 21.08 4.59 2.48
CA ARG A 229 21.23 6.00 2.90
C ARG A 229 22.51 6.61 2.33
N ASP A 230 23.62 5.89 2.42
CA ASP A 230 24.94 6.38 2.03
C ASP A 230 25.08 6.45 0.51
N ALA A 231 24.50 5.49 -0.22
CA ALA A 231 24.37 5.55 -1.68
C ALA A 231 23.61 6.80 -2.14
N LEU A 232 22.44 7.07 -1.54
CA LEU A 232 21.64 8.24 -1.87
C LEU A 232 22.34 9.55 -1.49
N ALA A 233 23.01 9.60 -0.33
CA ALA A 233 23.82 10.75 0.06
C ALA A 233 24.99 11.01 -0.90
N ALA A 234 25.54 9.96 -1.51
CA ALA A 234 26.59 10.04 -2.51
C ALA A 234 26.07 10.32 -3.94
N GLY A 235 24.76 10.47 -4.13
CA GLY A 235 24.15 10.68 -5.45
C GLY A 235 24.21 9.45 -6.36
N ARG A 236 24.22 8.24 -5.78
CA ARG A 236 24.27 6.96 -6.50
C ARG A 236 22.98 6.13 -6.29
N PRO A 237 21.82 6.60 -6.76
CA PRO A 237 20.56 5.86 -6.60
C PRO A 237 20.58 4.46 -7.26
N GLU A 238 21.44 4.23 -8.24
CA GLU A 238 21.67 2.93 -8.88
C GLU A 238 22.19 1.84 -7.93
N ASP A 239 22.81 2.22 -6.80
CA ASP A 239 23.29 1.30 -5.77
C ASP A 239 22.16 0.84 -4.82
N VAL A 240 20.96 1.43 -4.89
CA VAL A 240 19.84 1.10 -3.99
C VAL A 240 19.24 -0.29 -4.27
N PRO A 241 18.89 -0.68 -5.51
CA PRO A 241 18.38 -2.02 -5.79
C PRO A 241 19.26 -3.18 -5.26
N PRO A 242 20.59 -3.22 -5.49
CA PRO A 242 21.41 -4.30 -4.95
C PRO A 242 21.46 -4.31 -3.42
N ALA A 243 21.42 -3.15 -2.76
CA ALA A 243 21.33 -3.07 -1.31
C ALA A 243 19.99 -3.63 -0.78
N ILE A 244 18.86 -3.32 -1.44
CA ILE A 244 17.56 -3.92 -1.11
C ILE A 244 17.59 -5.45 -1.27
N LEU A 245 18.17 -5.96 -2.37
CA LEU A 245 18.31 -7.41 -2.60
C LEU A 245 19.17 -8.09 -1.52
N ALA A 246 20.27 -7.47 -1.11
CA ALA A 246 21.16 -8.01 -0.09
C ALA A 246 20.46 -8.22 1.27
N MET A 247 19.37 -7.49 1.55
CA MET A 247 18.58 -7.67 2.78
C MET A 247 17.96 -9.06 2.91
N GLN A 248 17.81 -9.83 1.83
CA GLN A 248 17.28 -11.19 1.88
C GLN A 248 18.06 -12.10 2.85
N ARG A 249 19.35 -11.81 3.10
CA ARG A 249 20.18 -12.55 4.08
C ARG A 249 19.58 -12.56 5.49
N LEU A 250 18.77 -11.56 5.84
CA LEU A 250 18.21 -11.39 7.17
C LEU A 250 17.08 -12.39 7.46
N TRP A 251 16.53 -12.97 6.40
CA TRP A 251 15.41 -13.90 6.45
C TRP A 251 15.63 -15.05 5.46
N PRO A 252 16.68 -15.87 5.66
CA PRO A 252 17.10 -16.85 4.67
C PRO A 252 16.00 -17.87 4.34
N THR A 253 15.11 -18.14 5.30
CA THR A 253 14.01 -19.12 5.21
C THR A 253 12.62 -18.50 5.00
N VAL A 254 12.46 -17.18 5.06
CA VAL A 254 11.15 -16.53 4.93
C VAL A 254 10.92 -16.07 3.50
N ARG A 255 10.36 -16.96 2.67
CA ARG A 255 10.10 -16.73 1.24
C ARG A 255 9.41 -15.38 0.97
N GLY A 256 8.31 -15.08 1.67
CA GLY A 256 7.54 -13.86 1.43
C GLY A 256 8.36 -12.56 1.58
N LEU A 257 9.21 -12.46 2.61
CA LEU A 257 10.08 -11.30 2.79
C LEU A 257 11.16 -11.21 1.72
N ARG A 258 11.66 -12.36 1.24
CA ARG A 258 12.65 -12.39 0.16
C ARG A 258 12.04 -11.92 -1.17
N ASP A 259 10.86 -12.43 -1.49
CA ASP A 259 10.12 -12.06 -2.71
C ASP A 259 9.70 -10.59 -2.67
N ARG A 260 9.33 -10.05 -1.49
CA ARG A 260 9.09 -8.62 -1.28
C ARG A 260 10.33 -7.77 -1.60
N ARG A 261 11.49 -8.10 -1.04
CA ARG A 261 12.76 -7.38 -1.34
C ARG A 261 13.13 -7.46 -2.82
N ALA A 262 12.88 -8.60 -3.47
CA ALA A 262 13.12 -8.73 -4.91
C ALA A 262 12.22 -7.82 -5.74
N ARG A 263 10.92 -7.76 -5.43
CA ARG A 263 9.96 -6.88 -6.10
C ARG A 263 10.26 -5.40 -5.84
N GLU A 264 10.61 -5.02 -4.61
CA GLU A 264 11.02 -3.65 -4.28
C GLU A 264 12.26 -3.21 -5.06
N ALA A 265 13.29 -4.06 -5.16
CA ALA A 265 14.47 -3.76 -5.95
C ALA A 265 14.15 -3.58 -7.44
N ALA A 266 13.30 -4.45 -8.00
CA ALA A 266 12.85 -4.34 -9.38
C ALA A 266 12.04 -3.06 -9.64
N LEU A 267 11.08 -2.72 -8.75
CA LEU A 267 10.30 -1.48 -8.83
C LEU A 267 11.18 -0.23 -8.73
N PHE A 268 12.21 -0.26 -7.89
CA PHE A 268 13.13 0.86 -7.78
C PHE A 268 13.94 1.05 -9.06
N ALA A 269 14.49 -0.04 -9.62
CA ALA A 269 15.24 -0.01 -10.87
C ALA A 269 14.37 0.47 -12.04
N GLU A 270 13.12 0.02 -12.12
CA GLU A 270 12.16 0.49 -13.12
C GLU A 270 11.90 1.99 -13.00
N GLY A 271 11.71 2.48 -11.77
CA GLY A 271 11.50 3.90 -11.51
C GLY A 271 12.66 4.78 -11.97
N LEU A 272 13.91 4.30 -11.90
CA LEU A 272 15.07 5.01 -12.43
C LEU A 272 15.06 5.08 -13.96
N ASN A 273 14.58 4.02 -14.63
CA ASN A 273 14.56 3.96 -16.09
C ASN A 273 13.45 4.84 -16.69
N GLN A 274 12.31 4.99 -16.01
CA GLN A 274 11.19 5.84 -16.45
C GLN A 274 11.51 7.35 -16.47
N GLN A 275 12.64 7.79 -15.92
CA GLN A 275 13.13 9.18 -16.06
C GLN A 275 13.96 9.42 -17.33
N ASN A 276 14.33 8.36 -18.06
CA ASN A 276 15.18 8.43 -19.25
C ASN A 276 14.39 8.36 -20.57
N GLU A 277 13.06 8.41 -20.50
CA GLU A 277 12.11 8.47 -21.63
C GLU A 277 11.26 9.74 -21.54
#